data_AF-A0A1H4ZZ26-F1
#
_entry.id   AF-A0A1H4ZZ26-F1
#
_cell.length_a   1.000
_cell.length_b   1.000
_cell.length_c   1.000
_cell.angle_alpha   90.00
_cell.angle_beta   90.00
_cell.angle_gamma   90.00
#
_symmetry.space_group_name_H-M   'P 1'
#
loop_
_entity.id
_entity.type
_entity.pdbx_description
1 polymer ?
#
loop_
_entity_poly.entity_id
_entity_poly.type
_entity_poly.pdbx_seq_one_letter_code
_entity_poly.pdbx_strand_id
1 'polypeptide(L)'
;MSETRSERRLSRARSARYRAAKRKQKQVVKAVKFKAELGAGTMADMECIRLAGDLATVEEGLTLAVRYMAGMARRDLQAFRDAMNPRNPV
;
A
#
# COMPACT_ATOMS: atom_id res chain seq x y z
N MET A 1 -12.36 19.92 -29.49
CA MET A 1 -12.40 20.96 -28.44
C MET A 1 -10.99 21.20 -27.94
N SER A 2 -10.46 22.42 -28.07
CA SER A 2 -9.08 22.77 -27.70
C SER A 2 -9.03 23.10 -26.20
N GLU A 3 -8.30 22.32 -25.40
CA GLU A 3 -8.03 22.63 -23.99
C GLU A 3 -7.43 24.04 -23.87
N THR A 4 -8.06 24.88 -23.07
CA THR A 4 -7.62 26.25 -22.80
C THR A 4 -6.30 26.24 -22.01
N ARG A 5 -5.52 27.32 -22.13
CA ARG A 5 -4.22 27.48 -21.45
C ARG A 5 -4.33 27.34 -19.92
N SER A 6 -5.49 27.65 -19.35
CA SER A 6 -5.81 27.51 -17.93
C SER A 6 -5.96 26.04 -17.51
N GLU A 7 -6.68 25.24 -18.29
CA GLU A 7 -6.90 23.80 -18.03
C GLU A 7 -5.59 23.01 -18.08
N ARG A 8 -4.73 23.30 -19.05
CA ARG A 8 -3.39 22.68 -19.14
C ARG A 8 -2.52 23.02 -17.92
N ARG A 9 -2.63 24.25 -17.39
CA ARG A 9 -1.90 24.68 -16.18
C ARG A 9 -2.40 23.95 -14.93
N LEU A 10 -3.72 23.81 -14.77
CA LEU A 10 -4.35 23.05 -13.69
C LEU A 10 -3.98 21.57 -13.74
N SER A 11 -4.05 20.95 -14.92
CA SER A 11 -3.65 19.56 -15.14
C SER A 11 -2.19 19.32 -14.74
N ARG A 12 -1.26 20.17 -15.21
CA ARG A 12 0.16 20.11 -14.83
C ARG A 12 0.38 20.27 -13.33
N ALA A 13 -0.33 21.18 -12.68
CA ALA A 13 -0.25 21.39 -11.23
C ALA A 13 -0.74 20.16 -10.45
N ARG A 14 -1.83 19.53 -10.88
CA ARG A 14 -2.33 18.27 -10.30
C ARG A 14 -1.31 17.14 -10.46
N SER A 15 -0.76 16.94 -11.65
CA SER A 15 0.27 15.93 -11.89
C SER A 15 1.57 16.20 -11.10
N ALA A 16 1.94 17.46 -10.89
CA ALA A 16 3.09 17.83 -10.07
C ALA A 16 2.85 17.52 -8.58
N ARG A 17 1.66 17.88 -8.05
CA ARG A 17 1.26 17.56 -6.67
C ARG A 17 1.22 16.05 -6.42
N TYR A 18 0.62 15.28 -7.33
CA TYR A 18 0.60 13.82 -7.25
C TYR A 18 2.02 13.23 -7.23
N ARG A 19 2.91 13.69 -8.12
CA ARG A 19 4.32 13.24 -8.15
C ARG A 19 5.09 13.64 -6.89
N ALA A 20 4.80 14.79 -6.30
CA ALA A 20 5.42 15.21 -5.04
C ALA A 20 4.95 14.33 -3.87
N ALA A 21 3.64 14.09 -3.74
CA ALA A 21 3.07 13.22 -2.73
C ALA A 21 3.65 11.79 -2.82
N LYS A 22 3.68 11.22 -4.03
CA LYS A 22 4.26 9.89 -4.28
C LYS A 22 5.75 9.81 -3.93
N ARG A 23 6.53 10.86 -4.23
CA ARG A 23 7.95 10.91 -3.84
C ARG A 23 8.14 10.98 -2.33
N LYS A 24 7.34 11.81 -1.65
CA LYS A 24 7.37 11.92 -0.18
C LYS A 24 7.02 10.58 0.47
N GLN A 25 5.95 9.93 0.03
CA GLN A 25 5.56 8.60 0.50
C GLN A 25 6.70 7.61 0.31
N LYS A 26 7.27 7.50 -0.89
CA LYS A 26 8.39 6.59 -1.18
C LYS A 26 9.59 6.79 -0.25
N GLN A 27 9.92 8.03 0.08
CA GLN A 27 11.01 8.35 1.02
C GLN A 27 10.69 7.91 2.45
N VAL A 28 9.47 8.18 2.93
CA VAL A 28 9.03 7.79 4.28
C VAL A 28 9.05 6.26 4.44
N VAL A 29 8.55 5.51 3.45
CA VAL A 29 8.45 4.05 3.57
C VAL A 29 9.73 3.32 3.13
N LYS A 30 10.74 4.03 2.61
CA LYS A 30 11.94 3.47 1.95
C LYS A 30 11.58 2.43 0.88
N ALA A 31 10.54 2.71 0.09
CA ALA A 31 9.91 1.70 -0.74
C ALA A 31 10.82 1.23 -1.90
N VAL A 32 10.95 -0.09 -2.03
CA VAL A 32 11.53 -0.79 -3.19
C VAL A 32 10.42 -1.29 -4.11
N LYS A 33 10.69 -1.38 -5.41
CA LYS A 33 9.69 -1.92 -6.36
C LYS A 33 9.62 -3.44 -6.17
N PHE A 34 8.41 -3.96 -6.01
CA PHE A 34 8.09 -5.37 -5.95
C PHE A 34 6.96 -5.65 -6.95
N LYS A 35 7.07 -6.72 -7.74
CA LYS A 35 6.03 -7.14 -8.70
C LYS A 35 5.55 -8.52 -8.26
N ALA A 36 4.24 -8.64 -8.02
CA ALA A 36 3.58 -9.89 -7.68
C ALA A 36 2.35 -10.09 -8.56
N GLU A 37 1.97 -11.36 -8.72
CA GLU A 37 0.68 -11.77 -9.26
C GLU A 37 -0.19 -12.20 -8.09
N LEU A 38 -1.37 -11.58 -7.96
CA LEU A 38 -2.26 -11.74 -6.81
C LEU A 38 -3.65 -12.07 -7.33
N GLY A 39 -4.35 -12.98 -6.66
CA GLY A 39 -5.75 -13.28 -6.96
C GLY A 39 -6.66 -12.09 -6.62
N ALA A 40 -7.86 -12.07 -7.21
CA ALA A 40 -8.84 -11.02 -6.99
C ALA A 40 -9.23 -10.87 -5.49
N GLY A 41 -9.32 -11.99 -4.76
CA GLY A 41 -9.58 -11.98 -3.31
C GLY A 41 -8.50 -11.24 -2.52
N THR A 42 -7.23 -11.57 -2.78
CA THR A 42 -6.09 -10.91 -2.11
C THR A 42 -6.03 -9.41 -2.39
N MET A 43 -6.42 -8.97 -3.59
CA MET A 43 -6.52 -7.54 -3.89
C MET A 43 -7.64 -6.85 -3.09
N ALA A 44 -8.77 -7.53 -2.87
CA ALA A 44 -9.85 -7.01 -2.03
C ALA A 44 -9.42 -6.92 -0.56
N ASP A 45 -8.68 -7.91 -0.05
CA ASP A 45 -8.14 -7.91 1.31
C ASP A 45 -7.15 -6.75 1.53
N MET A 46 -6.28 -6.53 0.54
CA MET A 46 -5.35 -5.40 0.54
C MET A 46 -6.06 -4.04 0.59
N GLU A 47 -7.17 -3.91 -0.12
CA GLU A 47 -7.99 -2.70 -0.09
C GLU A 47 -8.76 -2.55 1.24
N CYS A 48 -9.22 -3.66 1.82
CA CYS A 48 -9.82 -3.69 3.15
C CYS A 48 -8.84 -3.16 4.20
N ILE A 49 -7.59 -3.61 4.18
CA ILE A 49 -6.52 -3.11 5.06
C ILE A 49 -6.30 -1.60 4.86
N ARG A 50 -6.26 -1.14 3.61
CA ARG A 50 -6.08 0.29 3.30
C ARG A 50 -7.19 1.13 3.91
N LEU A 51 -8.45 0.70 3.75
CA LEU A 51 -9.62 1.40 4.27
C LEU A 51 -9.67 1.37 5.80
N ALA A 52 -9.46 0.20 6.42
CA ALA A 52 -9.51 0.04 7.86
C ALA A 52 -8.41 0.85 8.59
N GLY A 53 -7.25 1.03 7.96
CA GLY A 53 -6.15 1.81 8.50
C GLY A 53 -6.18 3.31 8.15
N ASP A 54 -7.18 3.80 7.42
CA ASP A 54 -7.23 5.16 6.83
C ASP A 54 -5.93 5.53 6.08
N LEU A 55 -5.44 4.58 5.27
CA LEU A 55 -4.15 4.70 4.61
C LEU A 55 -4.30 5.27 3.20
N ALA A 56 -3.29 6.06 2.81
CA ALA A 56 -3.30 6.74 1.53
C ALA A 56 -3.23 5.75 0.35
N THR A 57 -2.51 4.63 0.49
CA THR A 57 -2.38 3.63 -0.57
C THR A 57 -2.31 2.20 -0.04
N VAL A 58 -2.63 1.24 -0.90
CA VAL A 58 -2.53 -0.20 -0.60
C VAL A 58 -1.10 -0.58 -0.21
N GLU A 59 -0.08 -0.02 -0.88
CA GLU A 59 1.32 -0.34 -0.62
C GLU A 59 1.78 0.09 0.78
N GLU A 60 1.22 1.18 1.30
CA GLU A 60 1.46 1.60 2.68
C GLU A 60 0.86 0.60 3.66
N GLY A 61 -0.39 0.19 3.45
CA GLY A 61 -1.05 -0.86 4.23
C GLY A 61 -0.29 -2.18 4.21
N LEU A 62 0.13 -2.63 3.03
CA LEU A 62 0.91 -3.84 2.89
C LEU A 62 2.26 -3.73 3.61
N THR A 63 2.94 -2.59 3.52
CA THR A 63 4.22 -2.40 4.21
C THR A 63 4.05 -2.46 5.73
N LEU A 64 3.01 -1.84 6.27
CA LEU A 64 2.72 -1.87 7.71
C LEU A 64 2.31 -3.28 8.17
N ALA A 65 1.46 -3.96 7.40
CA ALA A 65 1.07 -5.34 7.68
C ALA A 65 2.29 -6.29 7.72
N VAL A 66 3.19 -6.20 6.74
CA VAL A 66 4.43 -7.00 6.73
C VAL A 66 5.32 -6.68 7.93
N ARG A 67 5.47 -5.40 8.29
CA ARG A 67 6.26 -5.00 9.48
C ARG A 67 5.65 -5.53 10.78
N TYR A 68 4.32 -5.50 10.89
CA TYR A 68 3.60 -6.05 12.03
C TYR A 68 3.84 -7.56 12.15
N MET A 69 3.65 -8.30 11.06
CA MET A 69 3.89 -9.75 11.02
C MET A 69 5.34 -10.11 11.33
N ALA A 70 6.31 -9.37 10.81
CA ALA A 70 7.71 -9.54 11.17
C ALA A 70 7.98 -9.24 12.66
N GLY A 71 7.31 -8.23 13.22
CA GLY A 71 7.36 -7.93 14.65
C GLY A 71 6.73 -9.01 15.52
N MET A 72 5.65 -9.65 15.04
CA MET A 72 5.05 -10.82 15.68
C MET A 72 6.03 -11.99 15.67
N ALA A 73 6.56 -12.38 14.51
CA ALA A 73 7.51 -13.49 14.38
C ALA A 73 8.75 -13.38 15.29
N ARG A 74 9.23 -12.15 15.55
CA ARG A 74 10.37 -11.89 16.43
C ARG A 74 10.03 -11.98 17.92
N ARG A 75 8.79 -11.67 18.31
CA ARG A 75 8.35 -11.61 19.71
C ARG A 75 7.67 -12.90 20.16
N ASP A 76 6.89 -13.50 19.27
CA ASP A 76 6.12 -14.72 19.49
C ASP A 76 6.06 -15.52 18.19
N LEU A 77 6.93 -16.54 18.11
CA LEU A 77 7.02 -17.40 16.95
C LEU A 77 5.79 -18.30 16.79
N GLN A 78 5.15 -18.72 17.88
CA GLN A 78 4.02 -19.63 17.80
C GLN A 78 2.78 -18.88 17.30
N ALA A 79 2.50 -17.70 17.83
CA ALA A 79 1.42 -16.84 17.33
C ALA A 79 1.58 -16.55 15.82
N PHE A 80 2.80 -16.30 15.36
CA PHE A 80 3.07 -16.12 13.93
C PHE A 80 2.76 -17.37 13.11
N ARG A 81 3.17 -18.56 13.58
CA ARG A 81 2.90 -19.83 12.89
C ARG A 81 1.41 -20.11 12.81
N ASP A 82 0.67 -19.84 13.87
CA ASP A 82 -0.77 -20.05 13.92
C ASP A 82 -1.50 -19.08 12.96
N ALA A 83 -1.10 -17.80 12.95
CA ALA A 83 -1.66 -16.79 12.04
C ALA A 83 -1.32 -17.03 10.56
N MET A 84 -0.18 -17.67 10.27
CA MET A 84 0.25 -17.98 8.90
C MET A 84 -0.07 -19.42 8.48
N ASN A 85 -0.88 -20.15 9.26
CA ASN A 85 -1.22 -21.53 8.95
C ASN A 85 -2.17 -21.60 7.74
N PRO A 86 -1.74 -22.14 6.60
CA PRO A 86 -2.56 -22.17 5.38
C PRO A 86 -3.80 -23.09 5.50
N ARG A 87 -3.85 -23.93 6.54
CA ARG A 87 -5.00 -24.80 6.82
C ARG A 87 -6.05 -24.16 7.71
N ASN A 88 -5.79 -22.94 8.21
CA ASN A 88 -6.73 -22.14 8.98
C ASN A 88 -6.73 -20.70 8.44
N PRO A 89 -7.25 -20.47 7.22
CA PRO A 89 -7.36 -19.13 6.68
C PRO A 89 -8.40 -18.35 7.51
N VAL A 90 -7.92 -17.32 8.20
CA VAL A 90 -8.75 -16.35 8.95
C VAL A 90 -9.67 -15.59 8.01
#